data_AF-A0A814WQY4-F1
#
_entry.id   AF-A0A814WQY4-F1
#
_cell.length_a   1.000
_cell.length_b   1.000
_cell.length_c   1.000
_cell.angle_alpha   90.00
_cell.angle_beta   90.00
_cell.angle_gamma   90.00
#
_symmetry.space_group_name_H-M   'P 1'
#
loop_
_entity.id
_entity.type
_entity.pdbx_description
1 polymer ?
#
loop_
_entity_poly.entity_id
_entity_poly.type
_entity_poly.pdbx_seq_one_letter_code
_entity_poly.pdbx_strand_id
1 'polypeptide(L)'
;MYFDSAEEVTHVLHEEPKRIVFLITSGGLGREVVPKVNELVHISRIYIFCVNVDANKEWSKQYNKVQEVFNLEDDLYKQLADDLARVYVQQANSCVKDDNRGIGRLLYNDARQLLINILRLQDNHHRVQEIDEQLTLMDAI
;
A
#
# COMPACT_ATOMS: atom_id res chain seq x y z
N MET A 1 8.75 8.96 -4.06
CA MET A 1 9.76 9.20 -5.11
C MET A 1 9.03 9.23 -6.45
N TYR A 2 9.49 10.03 -7.40
CA TYR A 2 8.92 10.10 -8.75
C TYR A 2 10.05 9.76 -9.74
N PHE A 3 9.72 8.98 -10.76
CA PHE A 3 10.65 8.50 -11.78
C PHE A 3 10.00 8.66 -13.15
N ASP A 4 10.76 9.06 -14.16
CA ASP A 4 10.28 9.22 -15.53
C ASP A 4 10.77 8.12 -16.48
N SER A 5 11.65 7.25 -16.01
CA SER A 5 12.22 6.14 -16.79
C SER A 5 12.14 4.81 -16.06
N ALA A 6 12.01 3.73 -16.84
CA ALA A 6 11.95 2.38 -16.31
C ALA A 6 13.30 1.93 -15.72
N GLU A 7 14.40 2.45 -16.25
CA GLU A 7 15.75 2.14 -15.80
C GLU A 7 15.99 2.67 -14.38
N GLU A 8 15.69 3.95 -14.15
CA GLU A 8 15.90 4.60 -12.86
C GLU A 8 15.10 3.93 -11.75
N VAL A 9 13.80 3.71 -11.96
CA VAL A 9 12.95 3.04 -10.95
C VAL A 9 13.40 1.61 -10.70
N THR A 10 13.79 0.86 -11.74
CA THR A 10 14.26 -0.51 -11.56
C THR A 10 15.55 -0.54 -10.76
N HIS A 11 16.49 0.36 -11.06
CA HIS A 11 17.76 0.48 -10.36
C HIS A 11 17.55 0.77 -8.87
N VAL A 12 16.79 1.82 -8.54
CA VAL A 12 16.51 2.20 -7.14
C VAL A 12 15.84 1.06 -6.36
N LEU A 13 14.88 0.36 -6.97
CA LEU A 13 14.19 -0.75 -6.30
C LEU A 13 15.13 -1.94 -6.03
N HIS A 14 16.11 -2.19 -6.88
CA HIS A 14 17.09 -3.26 -6.61
C HIS A 14 18.11 -2.87 -5.54
N GLU A 15 18.44 -1.59 -5.41
CA GLU A 15 19.43 -1.11 -4.44
C GLU A 15 18.88 -0.91 -3.02
N GLU A 16 17.57 -0.72 -2.85
CA GLU A 16 16.94 -0.48 -1.55
C GLU A 16 15.98 -1.60 -1.06
N PRO A 17 16.43 -2.86 -0.87
CA PRO A 17 15.55 -3.98 -0.55
C PRO A 17 14.98 -3.96 0.88
N LYS A 18 15.35 -2.97 1.71
CA LYS A 18 15.00 -2.91 3.14
C LYS A 18 13.66 -2.23 3.42
N ARG A 19 13.02 -1.62 2.41
CA ARG A 19 11.78 -0.84 2.58
C ARG A 19 10.62 -1.57 1.91
N ILE A 20 9.47 -1.59 2.57
CA ILE A 20 8.24 -2.02 1.92
C ILE A 20 7.83 -0.93 0.92
N VAL A 21 7.67 -1.31 -0.35
CA VAL A 21 7.34 -0.39 -1.44
C VAL A 21 5.94 -0.67 -1.95
N PHE A 22 5.19 0.41 -2.09
CA PHE A 22 3.96 0.48 -2.86
C PHE A 22 4.27 1.24 -4.14
N LEU A 23 4.16 0.58 -5.29
CA LEU A 23 4.49 1.18 -6.58
C LEU A 23 3.21 1.65 -7.28
N ILE A 24 3.17 2.92 -7.67
CA ILE A 24 2.14 3.46 -8.56
C ILE A 24 2.82 3.78 -9.89
N THR A 25 2.30 3.27 -10.99
CA THR A 25 2.89 3.47 -12.32
C THR A 25 1.82 3.80 -13.36
N SER A 26 2.22 4.43 -14.46
CA SER A 26 1.33 4.65 -15.61
C SER A 26 1.17 3.37 -16.43
N GLY A 27 0.20 3.32 -17.35
CA GLY A 27 0.01 2.15 -18.21
C GLY A 27 1.20 1.86 -19.14
N GLY A 28 1.83 2.90 -19.70
CA GLY A 28 3.00 2.76 -20.56
C GLY A 28 4.24 2.32 -19.77
N LEU A 29 4.62 3.12 -18.77
CA LEU A 29 5.79 2.83 -17.93
C LEU A 29 5.62 1.50 -17.17
N GLY A 30 4.39 1.19 -16.73
CA GLY A 30 4.07 -0.06 -16.05
C GLY A 30 4.42 -1.28 -16.88
N ARG A 31 4.18 -1.24 -18.21
CA ARG A 31 4.53 -2.36 -19.11
C ARG A 31 6.03 -2.65 -19.16
N GLU A 32 6.86 -1.65 -18.89
CA GLU A 32 8.31 -1.81 -18.86
C GLU A 32 8.85 -2.16 -17.47
N VAL A 33 8.23 -1.62 -16.42
CA VAL A 33 8.71 -1.73 -15.04
C VAL A 33 8.23 -3.00 -14.36
N VAL A 34 6.92 -3.30 -14.42
CA VAL A 34 6.31 -4.40 -13.66
C VAL A 34 6.95 -5.76 -13.95
N PRO A 35 7.26 -6.14 -15.20
CA PRO A 35 7.89 -7.43 -15.47
C PRO A 35 9.25 -7.60 -14.79
N LYS A 36 9.95 -6.49 -14.51
CA LYS A 36 11.30 -6.49 -13.90
C LYS A 36 11.26 -6.54 -12.38
N VAL A 37 10.16 -6.08 -11.77
CA VAL A 37 10.10 -5.85 -10.32
C VAL A 37 9.03 -6.68 -9.60
N ASN A 38 8.11 -7.35 -10.32
CA ASN A 38 7.02 -8.12 -9.71
C ASN A 38 7.53 -9.19 -8.74
N GLU A 39 8.69 -9.77 -8.96
CA GLU A 39 9.24 -10.81 -8.07
C GLU A 39 10.00 -10.25 -6.86
N LEU A 40 10.28 -8.94 -6.80
CA LEU A 40 11.04 -8.34 -5.71
C LEU A 40 10.24 -8.36 -4.40
N VAL A 41 10.74 -9.09 -3.40
CA VAL A 41 10.03 -9.36 -2.12
C VAL A 41 9.58 -8.08 -1.40
N HIS A 42 10.34 -7.01 -1.51
CA HIS A 42 10.07 -5.75 -0.82
C HIS A 42 9.01 -4.89 -1.55
N ILE A 43 8.62 -5.23 -2.78
CA ILE A 43 7.42 -4.70 -3.42
C ILE A 43 6.22 -5.39 -2.80
N SER A 44 5.37 -4.64 -2.11
CA SER A 44 4.13 -5.16 -1.51
C SER A 44 3.02 -5.24 -2.54
N ARG A 45 2.73 -4.11 -3.20
CA ARG A 45 1.66 -3.98 -4.19
C ARG A 45 2.06 -3.00 -5.28
N ILE A 46 1.50 -3.22 -6.45
CA ILE A 46 1.64 -2.39 -7.64
C ILE A 46 0.25 -1.93 -8.06
N TYR A 47 0.10 -0.64 -8.34
CA TYR A 47 -1.11 -0.03 -8.87
C TYR A 47 -0.79 0.60 -10.22
N ILE A 48 -1.67 0.40 -11.20
CA ILE A 48 -1.52 1.00 -12.52
C ILE A 48 -2.57 2.09 -12.64
N PHE A 49 -2.14 3.33 -12.84
CA PHE A 49 -3.03 4.46 -13.08
C PHE A 49 -3.00 4.86 -14.56
N CYS A 50 -4.09 4.63 -15.29
CA CYS A 50 -4.14 4.90 -16.72
C CYS A 50 -5.57 5.03 -17.26
N VAL A 51 -5.72 5.71 -18.40
CA VAL A 51 -7.02 5.86 -19.09
C VAL A 51 -7.47 4.54 -19.75
N ASN A 52 -6.54 3.74 -20.27
CA ASN A 52 -6.85 2.48 -20.94
C ASN A 52 -6.89 1.31 -19.94
N VAL A 53 -7.94 1.29 -19.13
CA VAL A 53 -8.10 0.35 -18.01
C VAL A 53 -8.15 -1.09 -18.52
N ASP A 54 -9.03 -1.40 -19.48
CA ASP A 54 -9.28 -2.78 -19.91
C ASP A 54 -8.03 -3.46 -20.47
N ALA A 55 -7.30 -2.77 -21.34
CA ALA A 55 -6.08 -3.33 -21.94
C ALA A 55 -4.96 -3.55 -20.91
N ASN A 56 -4.88 -2.70 -19.87
CA ASN A 56 -3.89 -2.87 -18.82
C ASN A 56 -4.32 -3.89 -17.77
N LYS A 57 -5.62 -4.01 -17.47
CA LYS A 57 -6.18 -5.09 -16.65
C LYS A 57 -5.87 -6.45 -17.26
N GLU A 58 -6.16 -6.61 -18.56
CA GLU A 58 -5.91 -7.89 -19.24
C GLU A 58 -4.42 -8.24 -19.22
N TRP A 59 -3.57 -7.28 -19.58
CA TRP A 59 -2.12 -7.49 -19.60
C TRP A 59 -1.56 -7.81 -18.21
N SER A 60 -2.06 -7.17 -17.15
CA SER A 60 -1.47 -7.26 -15.81
C SER A 60 -1.91 -8.48 -15.01
N LYS A 61 -2.93 -9.23 -15.46
CA LYS A 61 -3.44 -10.44 -14.78
C LYS A 61 -2.38 -11.48 -14.42
N GLN A 62 -1.29 -11.53 -15.18
CA GLN A 62 -0.18 -12.45 -14.93
C GLN A 62 0.73 -12.04 -13.76
N TYR A 63 0.63 -10.80 -13.28
CA TYR A 63 1.48 -10.25 -12.21
C TYR A 63 0.70 -10.19 -10.90
N ASN A 64 0.98 -11.13 -10.01
CA ASN A 64 0.27 -11.30 -8.73
C ASN A 64 0.35 -10.09 -7.79
N LYS A 65 1.34 -9.21 -7.93
CA LYS A 65 1.45 -7.99 -7.11
C LYS A 65 0.72 -6.81 -7.70
N VAL A 66 0.24 -6.90 -8.95
CA VAL A 66 -0.64 -5.87 -9.50
C VAL A 66 -2.00 -6.02 -8.83
N GLN A 67 -2.31 -5.07 -7.95
CA GLN A 67 -3.54 -5.06 -7.18
C GLN A 67 -4.73 -4.71 -8.06
N GLU A 68 -4.64 -3.59 -8.79
CA GLU A 68 -5.71 -3.10 -9.65
C GLU A 68 -5.20 -2.01 -10.62
N VAL A 69 -5.97 -1.78 -11.69
CA VAL A 69 -5.82 -0.69 -12.63
C VAL A 69 -6.93 0.35 -12.43
N PHE A 70 -6.53 1.59 -12.19
CA PHE A 70 -7.41 2.73 -11.91
C PHE A 70 -7.34 3.78 -13.01
N ASN A 71 -8.45 4.47 -13.22
CA ASN A 71 -8.55 5.69 -14.03
C ASN A 71 -9.15 6.87 -13.25
N LEU A 72 -9.52 6.66 -11.99
CA LEU A 72 -10.03 7.67 -11.06
C LEU A 72 -9.12 7.74 -9.84
N GLU A 73 -8.69 8.96 -9.51
CA GLU A 73 -7.73 9.20 -8.41
C GLU A 73 -8.34 8.81 -7.06
N ASP A 74 -9.61 9.12 -6.83
CA ASP A 74 -10.30 8.80 -5.59
C ASP A 74 -10.29 7.28 -5.31
N ASP A 75 -10.55 6.45 -6.32
CA ASP A 75 -10.55 5.00 -6.18
C ASP A 75 -9.13 4.46 -5.88
N LEU A 76 -8.12 5.00 -6.57
CA LEU A 76 -6.72 4.68 -6.31
C LEU A 76 -6.33 5.05 -4.86
N TYR A 77 -6.65 6.28 -4.43
CA TYR A 77 -6.29 6.76 -3.11
C TYR A 77 -7.00 5.99 -2.00
N LYS A 78 -8.29 5.67 -2.20
CA LYS A 78 -9.04 4.80 -1.28
C LYS A 78 -8.34 3.46 -1.12
N GLN A 79 -8.05 2.75 -2.23
CA GLN A 79 -7.39 1.44 -2.17
C GLN A 79 -5.98 1.54 -1.56
N LEU A 80 -5.19 2.53 -1.97
CA LEU A 80 -3.83 2.72 -1.49
C LEU A 80 -3.80 2.99 0.02
N ALA A 81 -4.68 3.86 0.52
CA ALA A 81 -4.82 4.13 1.94
C ALA A 81 -5.21 2.87 2.70
N ASP A 82 -6.12 2.10 2.11
CA ASP A 82 -6.65 0.89 2.68
C ASP A 82 -5.52 -0.15 2.89
N ASP A 83 -4.70 -0.33 1.86
CA ASP A 83 -3.55 -1.24 1.86
C ASP A 83 -2.38 -0.78 2.74
N LEU A 84 -2.07 0.53 2.75
CA LEU A 84 -1.06 1.09 3.65
C LEU A 84 -1.46 0.92 5.12
N ALA A 85 -2.71 1.20 5.47
CA ALA A 85 -3.21 1.00 6.82
C ALA A 85 -3.10 -0.47 7.26
N ARG A 86 -3.31 -1.44 6.36
CA ARG A 86 -3.09 -2.86 6.67
C ARG A 86 -1.64 -3.15 7.04
N VAL A 87 -0.68 -2.58 6.31
CA VAL A 87 0.75 -2.78 6.62
C VAL A 87 1.10 -2.17 7.97
N TYR A 88 0.63 -0.96 8.27
CA TYR A 88 0.84 -0.37 9.60
C TYR A 88 0.23 -1.21 10.72
N VAL A 89 -0.99 -1.72 10.55
CA VAL A 89 -1.63 -2.63 11.52
C VAL A 89 -0.83 -3.92 11.68
N GLN A 90 -0.31 -4.52 10.61
CA GLN A 90 0.52 -5.72 10.70
C GLN A 90 1.83 -5.46 11.45
N GLN A 91 2.50 -4.34 11.16
CA GLN A 91 3.71 -3.94 11.88
C GLN A 91 3.42 -3.64 13.35
N ALA A 92 2.30 -2.96 13.65
CA ALA A 92 1.86 -2.67 15.00
C ALA A 92 1.66 -3.96 15.80
N ASN A 93 0.96 -4.93 15.22
CA ASN A 93 0.75 -6.26 15.80
C ASN A 93 2.07 -6.97 16.11
N SER A 94 3.05 -6.93 15.20
CA SER A 94 4.38 -7.48 15.46
C SER A 94 5.08 -6.77 16.62
N CYS A 95 5.08 -5.44 16.65
CA CYS A 95 5.67 -4.67 17.73
C CYS A 95 5.02 -4.95 19.09
N VAL A 96 3.69 -5.09 19.16
CA VAL A 96 2.98 -5.43 20.40
C VAL A 96 3.35 -6.84 20.88
N LYS A 97 3.48 -7.81 19.96
CA LYS A 97 3.93 -9.17 20.30
C LYS A 97 5.36 -9.20 20.85
N ASP A 98 6.21 -8.30 20.36
CA ASP A 98 7.60 -8.13 20.81
C ASP A 98 7.73 -7.20 22.04
N ASP A 99 6.62 -6.93 22.74
CA ASP A 99 6.50 -6.03 23.90
C ASP A 99 6.94 -4.56 23.64
N ASN A 100 7.05 -4.18 22.37
CA ASN A 100 7.34 -2.81 21.95
C ASN A 100 6.05 -2.01 21.73
N ARG A 101 5.24 -1.93 22.78
CA ARG A 101 3.87 -1.37 22.73
C ARG A 101 3.83 0.11 22.37
N GLY A 102 4.88 0.87 22.71
CA GLY A 102 5.00 2.28 22.33
C GLY A 102 5.02 2.47 20.81
N ILE A 103 5.84 1.69 20.11
CA ILE A 103 5.87 1.70 18.64
C ILE A 103 4.56 1.13 18.06
N GLY A 104 4.03 0.06 18.65
CA GLY A 104 2.74 -0.51 18.26
C GLY A 104 1.62 0.53 18.25
N ARG A 105 1.51 1.33 19.32
CA ARG A 105 0.54 2.43 19.42
C ARG A 105 0.71 3.47 18.33
N LEU A 106 1.95 3.90 18.06
CA LEU A 106 2.23 4.90 17.02
C LEU A 106 1.75 4.40 15.65
N LEU A 107 2.06 3.15 15.30
CA LEU A 107 1.66 2.54 14.03
C LEU A 107 0.14 2.39 13.89
N TYR A 108 -0.56 2.00 14.96
CA TYR A 108 -2.03 1.98 14.96
C TYR A 108 -2.63 3.37 14.73
N ASN A 109 -2.09 4.39 15.40
CA ASN A 109 -2.55 5.77 15.22
C ASN A 109 -2.28 6.28 13.79
N ASP A 110 -1.13 5.97 13.20
CA ASP A 110 -0.81 6.33 11.82
C ASP A 110 -1.78 5.66 10.84
N ALA A 111 -2.07 4.37 11.02
CA ALA A 111 -3.06 3.64 10.22
C ALA A 111 -4.45 4.28 10.32
N ARG A 112 -4.88 4.59 11.54
CA ARG A 112 -6.17 5.22 11.83
C ARG A 112 -6.28 6.61 11.18
N GLN A 113 -5.26 7.45 11.35
CA GLN A 113 -5.27 8.81 10.81
C GLN A 113 -5.25 8.83 9.28
N LEU A 114 -4.51 7.90 8.66
CA LEU A 114 -4.50 7.72 7.21
C LEU A 114 -5.91 7.44 6.67
N LEU A 115 -6.63 6.51 7.30
CA LEU A 115 -7.99 6.16 6.89
C LEU A 115 -8.96 7.32 7.09
N ILE A 116 -8.90 8.02 8.24
CA ILE A 116 -9.77 9.18 8.51
C ILE A 116 -9.58 10.28 7.47
N ASN A 117 -8.32 10.59 7.12
CA ASN A 117 -7.98 11.69 6.22
C ASN A 117 -8.42 11.43 4.78
N ILE A 118 -8.25 10.20 4.29
CA ILE A 118 -8.52 9.87 2.88
C ILE A 118 -9.99 9.52 2.66
N LEU A 119 -10.69 8.95 3.66
CA LEU A 119 -11.99 8.32 3.43
C LEU A 119 -13.21 9.18 3.82
N ARG A 120 -13.01 10.44 4.25
CA ARG A 120 -14.09 11.36 4.68
C ARG A 120 -15.22 10.63 5.42
N LEU A 121 -14.86 9.89 6.47
CA LEU A 121 -15.71 9.20 7.47
C LEU A 121 -16.83 8.24 7.00
N GLN A 122 -17.30 8.23 5.75
CA GLN A 122 -18.53 7.49 5.39
C GLN A 122 -18.28 6.08 4.82
N ASP A 123 -17.19 5.85 4.08
CA ASP A 123 -17.02 4.56 3.37
C ASP A 123 -16.32 3.45 4.19
N ASN A 124 -15.73 3.75 5.36
CA ASN A 124 -14.85 2.80 6.04
C ASN A 124 -14.87 2.90 7.59
N HIS A 125 -16.03 3.23 8.17
CA HIS A 125 -16.21 3.31 9.62
C HIS A 125 -15.75 2.03 10.34
N HIS A 126 -16.02 0.86 9.75
CA HIS A 126 -15.65 -0.44 10.29
C HIS A 126 -14.14 -0.59 10.51
N ARG A 127 -13.30 -0.18 9.54
CA ARG A 127 -11.85 -0.33 9.67
C ARG A 127 -11.24 0.56 10.74
N VAL A 128 -11.79 1.77 10.90
CA VAL A 128 -11.38 2.67 11.98
C VAL A 128 -11.77 2.07 13.32
N GLN A 129 -12.99 1.50 13.43
CA GLN A 129 -13.44 0.79 14.63
C GLN A 129 -12.55 -0.40 14.98
N GLU A 130 -12.18 -1.24 14.02
CA GLU A 130 -11.24 -2.36 14.25
C GLU A 130 -9.91 -1.87 14.85
N ILE A 131 -9.36 -0.76 14.34
CA ILE A 131 -8.11 -0.19 14.87
C ILE A 131 -8.33 0.37 16.28
N ASP A 132 -9.45 1.04 16.54
CA ASP A 132 -9.81 1.55 17.87
C ASP A 132 -9.96 0.42 18.90
N GLU A 133 -10.51 -0.73 18.50
CA GLU A 133 -10.58 -1.94 19.33
C GLU A 133 -9.19 -2.48 19.66
N GLN A 134 -8.29 -2.57 18.68
CA GLN A 134 -6.90 -3.00 18.90
C GLN A 134 -6.16 -2.08 19.88
N LEU A 135 -6.33 -0.76 19.73
CA LEU A 135 -5.77 0.23 20.63
C LEU A 135 -6.30 0.06 22.05
N THR A 136 -7.59 -0.17 22.21
CA THR A 136 -8.22 -0.37 23.53
C THR A 136 -7.72 -1.65 24.19
N LEU A 137 -7.61 -2.75 23.45
CA LEU A 137 -7.11 -4.04 23.96
C LEU A 137 -5.66 -3.95 24.43
N MET A 138 -4.81 -3.24 23.68
CA MET A 138 -3.41 -3.02 24.04
C MET A 138 -3.24 -2.22 25.33
N ASP A 139 -4.18 -1.31 25.62
CA ASP A 139 -4.15 -0.44 26.80
C ASP A 139 -4.70 -1.10 28.07
N ALA A 140 -5.40 -2.22 27.93
CA ALA A 140 -6.05 -2.93 29.03
C ALA A 140 -5.14 -3.96 29.75
N ILE A 141 -3.88 -4.13 29.32
CA ILE A 141 -2.92 -5.14 29.80
C ILE A 141 -1.66 -4.44 30.29
#